data_AF-A0A1F7RZR9-F1
#
_entry.id   AF-A0A1F7RZR9-F1
#
_cell.length_a   1.000
_cell.length_b   1.000
_cell.length_c   1.000
_cell.angle_alpha   90.00
_cell.angle_beta   90.00
_cell.angle_gamma   90.00
#
_symmetry.space_group_name_H-M   'P 1'
#
loop_
_entity.id
_entity.type
_entity.pdbx_description
1 polymer ?
#
loop_
_entity_poly.entity_id
_entity_poly.type
_entity_poly.pdbx_seq_one_letter_code
_entity_poly.pdbx_strand_id
1 'polypeptide(L)' 'MKVITIRDIPDDLYHLITRLAKRNHRSIQKQVIAILDRARILEIQSPSDKARAIRERLHTRDLGDTVKEIQQERNR' A
#
# COMPACT_ATOMS: atom_id res chain seq x y z
N MET A 1 -9.95 -21.56 18.12
CA MET A 1 -10.09 -20.22 17.48
C MET A 1 -9.09 -19.29 18.15
N LYS A 2 -8.28 -18.53 17.39
CA LYS A 2 -7.37 -17.53 18.00
C LYS A 2 -8.09 -16.18 18.08
N VAL A 3 -7.98 -15.50 19.22
CA VAL A 3 -8.63 -14.22 19.48
C VAL A 3 -7.57 -13.22 19.93
N ILE A 4 -7.64 -12.00 19.40
CA ILE A 4 -6.84 -10.87 19.85
C ILE A 4 -7.82 -9.84 20.42
N THR A 5 -7.58 -9.44 21.67
CA THR A 5 -8.32 -8.35 22.32
C THR A 5 -7.37 -7.17 22.44
N ILE A 6 -7.79 -6.01 21.92
CA ILE A 6 -7.04 -4.76 22.03
C ILE A 6 -7.80 -3.89 23.02
N ARG A 7 -7.14 -3.53 24.13
CA ARG A 7 -7.68 -2.62 25.16
C ARG A 7 -7.09 -1.23 24.99
N ASP A 8 -7.76 -0.25 25.56
CA ASP A 8 -7.29 1.13 25.65
C ASP A 8 -6.96 1.75 24.28
N ILE A 9 -7.77 1.44 23.26
CA ILE A 9 -7.64 2.04 21.93
C ILE A 9 -8.05 3.52 22.03
N PRO A 10 -7.18 4.46 21.62
CA PRO A 10 -7.54 5.87 21.51
C PRO A 10 -8.77 6.06 20.60
N ASP A 11 -9.71 6.92 21.01
CA ASP A 11 -10.98 7.11 20.29
C ASP A 11 -10.77 7.53 18.83
N ASP A 12 -9.79 8.40 18.59
CA ASP A 12 -9.40 8.85 17.26
C ASP A 12 -8.95 7.69 16.35
N LEU A 13 -8.15 6.78 16.90
CA LEU A 13 -7.69 5.58 16.21
C LEU A 13 -8.87 4.62 15.92
N TYR A 14 -9.76 4.41 16.88
CA TYR A 14 -10.95 3.59 16.69
C TYR A 14 -11.85 4.15 15.57
N HIS A 15 -12.08 5.46 15.56
CA HIS A 15 -12.86 6.14 14.53
C HIS A 15 -12.19 6.08 13.16
N LEU A 16 -10.86 6.22 13.09
CA LEU A 16 -10.10 6.04 11.85
C LEU A 16 -10.30 4.64 11.28
N ILE A 17 -10.10 3.59 12.08
CA ILE A 17 -10.26 2.19 11.64
C ILE A 17 -11.69 1.95 11.17
N THR A 18 -12.69 2.46 11.90
CA THR A 18 -14.11 2.34 11.53
C THR A 18 -14.41 2.98 10.18
N ARG A 19 -13.85 4.18 9.92
CA ARG A 19 -13.99 4.89 8.65
C ARG A 19 -13.36 4.12 7.49
N LEU A 20 -12.15 3.57 7.71
CA LEU A 20 -11.45 2.75 6.73
C LEU A 20 -12.22 1.47 6.43
N ALA A 21 -12.80 0.82 7.45
CA ALA A 21 -13.62 -0.37 7.29
C ALA A 21 -14.86 -0.10 6.41
N LYS A 22 -15.58 1.00 6.68
CA LYS A 22 -16.72 1.45 5.86
C LYS A 22 -16.32 1.70 4.42
N ARG A 23 -15.24 2.47 4.20
CA ARG A 23 -14.74 2.80 2.84
C ARG A 23 -14.37 1.55 2.04
N ASN A 24 -13.84 0.53 2.71
CA ASN A 24 -13.42 -0.71 2.07
C ASN A 24 -14.51 -1.79 2.03
N HIS A 25 -15.74 -1.46 2.46
CA HIS A 25 -16.88 -2.38 2.59
C HIS A 25 -16.56 -3.64 3.41
N ARG A 26 -15.88 -3.45 4.55
CA ARG A 26 -15.43 -4.54 5.44
C ARG A 26 -15.93 -4.31 6.86
N SER A 27 -16.02 -5.39 7.64
CA SER A 27 -16.16 -5.28 9.10
C SER A 27 -14.89 -4.72 9.72
N ILE A 28 -15.00 -4.10 10.91
CA ILE A 28 -13.85 -3.57 11.66
C ILE A 28 -12.81 -4.67 11.89
N GLN A 29 -13.25 -5.87 12.28
CA GLN A 29 -12.36 -7.03 12.50
C GLN A 29 -11.58 -7.38 11.23
N LYS A 30 -12.25 -7.49 10.07
CA LYS A 30 -11.57 -7.76 8.79
C LYS A 30 -10.62 -6.62 8.40
N GLN A 31 -10.96 -5.37 8.72
CA GLN A 31 -10.09 -4.23 8.48
C GLN A 31 -8.83 -4.27 9.35
N VAL A 32 -8.95 -4.64 10.64
CA VAL A 32 -7.80 -4.83 11.54
C VAL A 32 -6.89 -5.94 11.03
N ILE A 33 -7.44 -7.08 10.62
CA ILE A 33 -6.65 -8.17 10.01
C ILE A 33 -5.90 -7.68 8.77
N ALA A 34 -6.55 -6.91 7.89
CA ALA A 34 -5.91 -6.37 6.69
C ALA A 34 -4.76 -5.40 7.01
N ILE A 35 -4.86 -4.63 8.10
CA ILE A 35 -3.79 -3.74 8.57
C ILE A 35 -2.61 -4.58 9.10
N LEU A 36 -2.89 -5.61 9.91
CA LEU A 36 -1.87 -6.50 10.46
C LEU A 36 -1.13 -7.28 9.36
N ASP A 37 -1.84 -7.76 8.34
CA ASP A 37 -1.20 -8.45 7.22
C ASP A 37 -0.30 -7.51 6.40
N ARG A 38 -0.69 -6.24 6.27
CA ARG A 38 0.16 -5.23 5.62
C ARG A 38 1.40 -4.93 6.45
N ALA A 39 1.29 -4.89 7.78
CA ALA A 39 2.44 -4.75 8.67
C ALA A 39 3.41 -5.95 8.55
N ARG A 40 2.88 -7.18 8.51
CA ARG A 40 3.66 -8.40 8.25
C ARG A 40 4.42 -8.34 6.93
N ILE A 41 3.79 -7.84 5.87
CA ILE A 41 4.48 -7.66 4.57
C ILE A 41 5.64 -6.66 4.69
N LEU A 42 5.47 -5.58 5.46
CA LEU A 42 6.51 -4.57 5.67
C LEU A 42 7.68 -5.09 6.54
N GLU A 43 7.40 -6.05 7.44
CA GLU A 43 8.43 -6.73 8.23
C GLU A 43 9.23 -7.73 7.37
N ILE A 44 8.56 -8.45 6.46
CA ILE A 44 9.19 -9.45 5.58
C ILE A 44 9.93 -8.78 4.40
N GLN A 45 9.46 -7.63 3.93
CA GLN A 45 10.10 -6.86 2.87
C GLN A 45 10.30 -5.42 3.33
N SER A 46 11.56 -5.06 3.58
CA SER A 46 11.91 -3.65 3.79
C SER A 46 11.39 -2.82 2.61
N PRO A 47 10.69 -1.70 2.86
CA PRO A 47 10.28 -0.77 1.81
C PRO A 47 11.45 -0.37 0.91
N SER A 48 12.64 -0.24 1.49
CA SER A 48 13.89 0.04 0.78
C SER A 48 14.30 -1.09 -0.16
N ASP A 49 14.12 -2.34 0.24
CA ASP A 49 14.41 -3.52 -0.59
C ASP A 49 13.44 -3.63 -1.75
N LYS A 50 12.16 -3.38 -1.50
CA LYS A 50 11.15 -3.35 -2.56
C LYS A 50 11.42 -2.22 -3.55
N ALA A 51 11.77 -1.04 -3.07
CA ALA A 51 12.15 0.08 -3.92
C ALA A 51 13.44 -0.21 -4.71
N ARG A 52 14.43 -0.88 -4.08
CA ARG A 52 15.66 -1.33 -4.73
C ARG A 52 15.36 -2.33 -5.85
N ALA A 53 14.54 -3.35 -5.60
CA ALA A 53 14.16 -4.33 -6.61
C ALA A 53 13.40 -3.70 -7.80
N ILE A 54 12.54 -2.70 -7.53
CA ILE A 54 11.89 -1.93 -8.60
C ILE A 54 12.91 -1.14 -9.41
N ARG A 55 13.85 -0.45 -8.75
CA ARG A 55 14.93 0.29 -9.44
C ARG A 55 15.80 -0.63 -10.29
N GLU A 56 16.24 -1.75 -9.76
CA GLU A 56 17.04 -2.75 -10.49
C GLU A 56 16.29 -3.31 -11.70
N ARG A 57 15.00 -3.64 -11.54
CA ARG A 57 14.15 -4.12 -12.65
C ARG A 57 13.94 -3.07 -13.74
N LEU A 58 13.91 -1.78 -13.38
CA LEU A 58 13.70 -0.69 -14.32
C LEU A 58 15.00 -0.15 -14.91
N HIS A 59 16.14 -0.35 -14.25
CA HIS A 59 17.46 0.15 -14.68
C HIS A 59 17.91 -0.43 -16.03
N THR A 60 17.48 -1.65 -16.37
CA THR A 60 17.82 -2.30 -17.65
C THR A 60 16.75 -2.10 -18.73
N ARG A 61 15.64 -1.41 -18.44
CA ARG A 61 14.62 -1.11 -19.44
C ARG A 61 14.92 0.26 -20.04
N ASP A 62 15.01 0.32 -21.37
CA ASP A 62 14.82 1.57 -22.08
C ASP A 62 13.34 1.96 -21.92
N LEU A 63 13.08 2.93 -21.04
CA LEU A 63 11.73 3.39 -20.73
C LEU A 63 11.25 4.45 -21.73
N GLY A 64 12.02 4.72 -22.79
CA GLY A 64 11.72 5.75 -23.77
C GLY A 64 11.72 7.15 -23.15
N ASP A 65 11.41 8.14 -23.98
CA ASP A 65 11.18 9.51 -23.54
C ASP A 65 9.72 9.84 -23.82
N THR A 66 8.87 9.54 -22.83
CA THR A 66 7.42 9.76 -22.91
C THR A 66 7.08 11.22 -23.24
N VAL A 67 7.93 12.18 -22.85
CA VAL A 67 7.71 13.60 -23.17
C VAL A 67 7.93 13.84 -24.66
N LYS A 68 9.01 13.29 -25.24
CA LYS A 68 9.24 13.36 -26.69
C LYS A 68 8.16 12.63 -27.49
N GLU A 69 7.70 11.48 -27.03
CA GLU A 69 6.62 10.73 -27.69
C GLU A 69 5.32 11.54 -27.73
N ILE A 70 4.94 12.18 -26.62
CA ILE A 70 3.76 13.07 -26.55
C ILE A 70 3.93 14.28 -27.48
N GLN A 71 5.13 14.86 -27.55
CA GLN A 71 5.40 16.01 -28.41
C GLN A 71 5.31 15.63 -29.91
N GLN A 72 5.80 14.46 -30.29
CA GLN A 72 5.71 13.95 -31.66
C GLN A 72 4.27 13.67 -32.08
N GLU A 73 3.46 13.11 -31.18
CA GLU A 73 2.03 12.85 -31.44
C GLU A 73 1.22 14.15 -31.60
N ARG A 74 1.56 15.21 -30.84
CA ARG A 74 0.91 16.53 -30.96
C ARG A 74 1.24 17.29 -32.24
N ASN A 75 2.35 16.95 -32.90
CA ASN A 75 2.82 17.60 -34.11
C ASN A 75 2.44 16.83 -35.39
N ARG A 76 1.72 15.71 -35.26
CA ARG A 76 1.06 15.00 -36.36
C ARG A 76 -0.34 15.57 -36.60
#